data_AF-A0A0N5AR58-F1
#
_entry.id   AF-A0A0N5AR58-F1
#
_cell.length_a   1.000
_cell.length_b   1.000
_cell.length_c   1.000
_cell.angle_alpha   90.00
_cell.angle_beta   90.00
_cell.angle_gamma   90.00
#
_symmetry.space_group_name_H-M   'P 1'
#
loop_
_entity.id
_entity.type
_entity.pdbx_description
1 polymer ?
#
loop_
_entity_poly.entity_id
_entity_poly.type
_entity_poly.pdbx_seq_one_letter_code
_entity_poly.pdbx_strand_id
1 'polypeptide(L)'
;MAAPRTRSAGEQILFNIQNTIYSLNNKLEKDVREHLKAVYGTLCVGLLAAAFGAGLHLLTDYFRANFLLSLAPVGLMIALSTTPCTPENERKRFYYFLGFTCLSGISTGPLIEQAISVDPSLIMTAFLATSVVFGCFTLAALHAPSTKYLHLGGVLFSAMSLVLITVLFSRSAFIDFACLWISFGINCALILYDTQMICEKRRRGDTDYIWHTIDLFLDFINLFRHILALLKDKEFRIVCICCNINVMNMSNNFRMLASVYAVNELRSLFPASFLTLSWVPFAGMSLGLNAVKVFLSKKIFLRLDNYMYSAYLRTCLFVFENVSAVQINFYGDYKDLISKRESAIILSNHQSDTDWAAILMLASRQQDGEHMLRVMVKDVIHFTPLFGWYIYQHGFIYVRRFKNFVLSPVIRQLKYLANLGEPFWLLIFPEGTRFSPKKYSVIKSSQDYCRKNGYSPFNSVLFPKVNGFALALNELKGSLDAVYDITIAYGQASDPKRLRKAPNMLEFVCGSGPRRSLHFHIRRFSVSEIPQDKDAIKTWLADRYSAKDKLLFIYVLQNYLRILEQFYSEGDMPDLVEKSASLSPLCKTLPAASLYAASLIAAFLFPIPRKFFVATVISSPFLILWLRIRNAY
;
A
#
# COMPACT_ATOMS: atom_id res chain seq x y z
N MET A 1 32.45 71.08 -6.37
CA MET A 1 32.10 69.70 -6.77
C MET A 1 31.68 68.95 -5.51
N ALA A 2 30.39 68.65 -5.35
CA ALA A 2 29.92 67.80 -4.25
C ALA A 2 30.12 66.33 -4.64
N ALA A 3 30.79 65.55 -3.78
CA ALA A 3 31.02 64.12 -3.98
C ALA A 3 29.68 63.35 -4.07
N PRO A 4 29.57 62.30 -4.90
CA PRO A 4 28.35 61.50 -4.97
C PRO A 4 28.16 60.77 -3.63
N ARG A 5 26.99 60.96 -2.99
CA ARG A 5 26.61 60.22 -1.78
C ARG A 5 26.56 58.72 -2.10
N THR A 6 27.43 57.95 -1.47
CA THR A 6 27.36 56.48 -1.45
C THR A 6 26.13 56.06 -0.64
N ARG A 7 25.16 55.41 -1.29
CA ARG A 7 23.97 54.87 -0.62
C ARG A 7 24.37 53.77 0.37
N SER A 8 23.73 53.75 1.53
CA SER A 8 23.85 52.63 2.46
C SER A 8 23.28 51.34 1.84
N ALA A 9 23.68 50.17 2.34
CA ALA A 9 23.18 48.88 1.84
C ALA A 9 21.63 48.80 1.85
N GLY A 10 20.98 49.36 2.87
CA GLY A 10 19.52 49.44 2.94
C GLY A 10 18.90 50.35 1.87
N GLU A 11 19.49 51.52 1.62
CA GLU A 11 19.05 52.44 0.56
C GLU A 11 19.27 51.87 -0.84
N GLN A 12 20.35 51.09 -1.03
CA GLN A 12 20.63 50.38 -2.28
C GLN A 12 19.54 49.32 -2.55
N ILE A 13 19.16 48.55 -1.53
CA ILE A 13 18.10 47.53 -1.63
C ILE A 13 16.76 48.20 -1.97
N LEU A 14 16.39 49.26 -1.25
CA LEU A 14 15.12 49.96 -1.47
C LEU A 14 15.06 50.56 -2.88
N PHE A 15 16.15 51.15 -3.36
CA PHE A 15 16.25 51.67 -4.71
C PHE A 15 16.11 50.57 -5.77
N ASN A 16 16.74 49.42 -5.57
CA ASN A 16 16.61 48.28 -6.48
C ASN A 16 15.18 47.76 -6.52
N ILE A 17 14.51 47.64 -5.38
CA ILE A 17 13.10 47.24 -5.29
C ILE A 17 12.21 48.23 -6.05
N GLN A 18 12.41 49.54 -5.85
CA GLN A 18 11.66 50.58 -6.55
C GLN A 18 11.84 50.49 -8.07
N ASN A 19 13.06 50.28 -8.55
CA ASN A 19 13.34 50.10 -9.98
C ASN A 19 12.69 48.84 -10.55
N THR A 20 12.72 47.72 -9.81
CA THR A 20 12.06 46.48 -10.22
C THR A 20 10.54 46.69 -10.35
N ILE A 21 9.91 47.34 -9.38
CA ILE A 21 8.48 47.64 -9.41
C ILE A 21 8.13 48.58 -10.58
N TYR A 22 8.94 49.61 -10.79
CA TYR A 22 8.76 50.55 -11.91
C TYR A 22 8.88 49.85 -13.27
N SER A 23 9.89 49.00 -13.45
CA SER A 23 10.07 48.17 -14.64
C SER A 23 8.85 47.30 -14.94
N LEU A 24 8.32 46.59 -13.93
CA LEU A 24 7.12 45.78 -14.08
C LEU A 24 5.88 46.62 -14.41
N ASN A 25 5.77 47.81 -13.81
CA ASN A 25 4.67 48.73 -14.07
C ASN A 25 4.65 49.27 -15.50
N ASN A 26 5.79 49.33 -16.18
CA ASN A 26 5.85 49.73 -17.58
C ASN A 26 5.65 48.55 -18.53
N LYS A 27 6.00 47.35 -18.09
CA LYS A 27 5.98 46.15 -18.93
C LYS A 27 4.62 45.44 -18.97
N LEU A 28 3.93 45.38 -17.84
CA LEU A 28 2.66 44.66 -17.72
C LEU A 28 1.47 45.57 -17.96
N GLU A 29 0.53 45.10 -18.77
CA GLU A 29 -0.75 45.74 -19.01
C GLU A 29 -1.53 45.95 -17.71
N LYS A 30 -2.37 46.99 -17.64
CA LYS A 30 -3.07 47.37 -16.40
C LYS A 30 -4.00 46.24 -15.91
N ASP A 31 -4.72 45.62 -16.83
CA ASP A 31 -5.64 44.50 -16.59
C ASP A 31 -4.92 43.25 -16.09
N VAL A 32 -3.76 42.92 -16.65
CA VAL A 32 -2.90 41.81 -16.20
C VAL A 32 -2.40 42.09 -14.78
N ARG A 33 -2.00 43.34 -14.49
CA ARG A 33 -1.51 43.74 -13.17
C ARG A 33 -2.58 43.68 -12.09
N GLU A 34 -3.78 44.15 -12.38
CA GLU A 34 -4.92 44.07 -11.46
C GLU A 34 -5.31 42.61 -11.18
N HIS A 35 -5.31 41.77 -12.21
CA HIS A 35 -5.53 40.33 -12.07
C HIS A 35 -4.47 39.66 -11.20
N LEU A 36 -3.19 39.94 -11.45
CA LEU A 36 -2.09 39.41 -10.63
C LEU A 36 -2.20 39.87 -9.18
N LYS A 37 -2.60 41.11 -8.90
CA LYS A 37 -2.85 41.57 -7.52
C LYS A 37 -3.93 40.73 -6.83
N ALA A 38 -5.03 40.43 -7.53
CA ALA A 38 -6.08 39.55 -7.00
C ALA A 38 -5.57 38.13 -6.75
N VAL A 39 -4.79 37.57 -7.68
CA VAL A 39 -4.19 36.23 -7.56
C VAL A 39 -3.23 36.15 -6.38
N TYR A 40 -2.22 37.03 -6.29
CA TYR A 40 -1.22 37.00 -5.20
C TYR A 40 -1.83 37.41 -3.85
N GLY A 41 -2.82 38.30 -3.84
CA GLY A 41 -3.58 38.62 -2.62
C GLY A 41 -4.36 37.41 -2.10
N THR A 42 -5.04 36.69 -2.99
CA THR A 42 -5.77 35.46 -2.65
C THR A 42 -4.82 34.33 -2.25
N LEU A 43 -3.63 34.25 -2.87
CA LEU A 43 -2.58 33.30 -2.49
C LEU A 43 -2.17 33.50 -1.03
N CYS A 44 -1.96 34.75 -0.59
CA CYS A 44 -1.63 35.05 0.81
C CYS A 44 -2.70 34.53 1.79
N VAL A 45 -3.98 34.75 1.47
CA VAL A 45 -5.10 34.20 2.26
C VAL A 45 -5.07 32.67 2.28
N GLY A 46 -4.81 32.04 1.13
CA GLY A 46 -4.67 30.58 1.03
C GLY A 46 -3.51 30.03 1.86
N LEU A 47 -2.37 30.73 1.90
CA LEU A 47 -1.22 30.34 2.72
C LEU A 47 -1.53 30.47 4.22
N LEU A 48 -2.27 31.49 4.65
CA LEU A 48 -2.75 31.60 6.03
C LEU A 48 -3.71 30.47 6.39
N ALA A 49 -4.64 30.11 5.50
CA ALA A 49 -5.54 28.98 5.68
C ALA A 49 -4.77 27.64 5.78
N ALA A 50 -3.74 27.45 4.95
CA ALA A 50 -2.86 26.28 5.02
C ALA A 50 -2.05 26.23 6.32
N ALA A 51 -1.53 27.37 6.80
CA ALA A 51 -0.84 27.44 8.08
C ALA A 51 -1.77 27.09 9.25
N PHE A 52 -3.01 27.60 9.22
CA PHE A 52 -4.04 27.21 10.18
C PHE A 52 -4.33 25.71 10.15
N GLY A 53 -4.50 25.13 8.96
CA GLY A 53 -4.69 23.68 8.80
C GLY A 53 -3.53 22.84 9.33
N ALA A 54 -2.29 23.25 9.06
CA ALA A 54 -1.10 22.61 9.63
C ALA A 54 -1.08 22.68 11.17
N GLY A 55 -1.48 23.83 11.73
CA GLY A 55 -1.64 24.01 13.18
C GLY A 55 -2.71 23.08 13.78
N LEU A 56 -3.87 22.94 13.14
CA LEU A 56 -4.93 22.03 13.59
C LEU A 56 -4.43 20.58 13.67
N HIS A 57 -3.62 20.13 12.71
CA HIS A 57 -3.03 18.79 12.75
C HIS A 57 -2.13 18.59 13.98
N LEU A 58 -1.28 19.58 14.29
CA LEU A 58 -0.35 19.50 15.42
C LEU A 58 -1.07 19.54 16.78
N LEU A 59 -2.20 20.24 16.87
CA LEU A 59 -2.92 20.49 18.13
C LEU A 59 -4.00 19.44 18.43
N THR A 60 -4.35 18.57 17.48
CA THR A 60 -5.46 17.62 17.66
C THR A 60 -5.11 16.21 17.20
N ASP A 61 -5.34 15.22 18.07
CA ASP A 61 -5.17 13.81 17.73
C ASP A 61 -6.22 13.31 16.71
N TYR A 62 -7.32 14.04 16.53
CA TYR A 62 -8.43 13.69 15.63
C TYR A 62 -8.04 13.80 14.15
N PHE A 63 -7.14 14.74 13.82
CA PHE A 63 -6.66 15.01 12.47
C PHE A 63 -5.26 14.44 12.20
N ARG A 64 -4.74 13.56 13.08
CA ARG A 64 -3.56 12.74 12.78
C ARG A 64 -3.85 11.87 11.56
N ALA A 65 -3.40 12.38 10.41
CA ALA A 65 -3.53 11.89 9.05
C ALA A 65 -4.21 10.51 8.89
N ASN A 66 -5.54 10.51 8.87
CA ASN A 66 -6.29 9.40 8.28
C ASN A 66 -6.26 9.55 6.75
N PHE A 67 -5.96 8.47 6.04
CA PHE A 67 -5.95 8.39 4.58
C PHE A 67 -7.16 9.08 3.91
N LEU A 68 -8.36 8.95 4.49
CA LEU A 68 -9.59 9.58 3.98
C LEU A 68 -9.51 11.11 3.88
N LEU A 69 -8.80 11.76 4.81
CA LEU A 69 -8.64 13.21 4.80
C LEU A 69 -7.70 13.68 3.67
N SER A 70 -6.81 12.81 3.19
CA SER A 70 -5.94 13.12 2.04
C SER A 70 -6.69 13.16 0.70
N LEU A 71 -7.87 12.54 0.61
CA LEU A 71 -8.73 12.56 -0.59
C LEU A 71 -9.69 13.77 -0.61
N ALA A 72 -9.94 14.40 0.53
CA ALA A 72 -10.85 15.54 0.64
C ALA A 72 -10.41 16.78 -0.18
N PRO A 73 -9.12 17.16 -0.25
CA PRO A 73 -8.65 18.20 -1.17
C PRO A 73 -9.01 17.93 -2.64
N VAL A 74 -8.92 16.67 -3.10
CA VAL A 74 -9.27 16.28 -4.47
C VAL A 74 -10.75 16.49 -4.72
N GLY A 75 -11.61 16.12 -3.76
CA GLY A 75 -13.05 16.38 -3.84
C GLY A 75 -13.39 17.87 -3.96
N LEU A 76 -12.70 18.73 -3.20
CA LEU A 76 -12.89 20.18 -3.29
C LEU A 76 -12.36 20.76 -4.61
N MET A 77 -11.25 20.26 -5.14
CA MET A 77 -10.77 20.63 -6.48
C MET A 77 -11.79 20.25 -7.56
N ILE A 78 -12.36 19.04 -7.49
CA ILE A 78 -13.41 18.61 -8.41
C ILE A 78 -14.63 19.54 -8.28
N ALA A 79 -15.10 19.81 -7.06
CA ALA A 79 -16.21 20.72 -6.81
C ALA A 79 -15.97 22.14 -7.35
N LEU A 80 -14.73 22.64 -7.23
CA LEU A 80 -14.34 23.93 -7.76
C LEU A 80 -14.27 23.90 -9.31
N SER A 81 -13.74 22.84 -9.91
CA SER A 81 -13.68 22.67 -11.37
C SER A 81 -15.06 22.54 -12.03
N THR A 82 -16.03 21.94 -11.34
CA THR A 82 -17.39 21.73 -11.86
C THR A 82 -18.32 22.90 -11.58
N THR A 83 -17.94 23.82 -10.69
CA THR A 83 -18.72 25.03 -10.40
C THR A 83 -18.29 26.15 -11.36
N PRO A 84 -19.16 26.66 -12.24
CA PRO A 84 -18.78 27.68 -13.23
C PRO A 84 -18.24 28.98 -12.61
N CYS A 85 -17.29 29.63 -13.29
CA CYS A 85 -16.78 30.94 -12.90
C CYS A 85 -17.79 32.04 -13.26
N THR A 86 -18.74 32.31 -12.36
CA THR A 86 -19.70 33.41 -12.45
C THR A 86 -19.65 34.27 -11.19
N PRO A 87 -20.04 35.56 -11.24
CA PRO A 87 -20.08 36.43 -10.05
C PRO A 87 -20.92 35.85 -8.90
N GLU A 88 -22.01 35.14 -9.21
CA GLU A 88 -22.87 34.48 -8.23
C GLU A 88 -22.16 33.32 -7.51
N ASN A 89 -21.33 32.56 -8.24
CA ASN A 89 -20.61 31.41 -7.72
C ASN A 89 -19.26 31.78 -7.08
N GLU A 90 -18.79 33.02 -7.24
CA GLU A 90 -17.47 33.46 -6.79
C GLU A 90 -17.25 33.17 -5.30
N ARG A 91 -18.20 33.56 -4.45
CA ARG A 91 -18.14 33.31 -2.99
C ARG A 91 -18.04 31.82 -2.67
N LYS A 92 -18.82 30.99 -3.37
CA LYS A 92 -18.85 29.54 -3.18
C LYS A 92 -17.51 28.92 -3.60
N ARG A 93 -16.98 29.33 -4.76
CA ARG A 93 -15.65 28.91 -5.26
C ARG A 93 -14.53 29.33 -4.30
N PHE A 94 -14.63 30.53 -3.72
CA PHE A 94 -13.68 31.02 -2.73
C PHE A 94 -13.68 30.16 -1.45
N TYR A 95 -14.85 29.73 -0.96
CA TYR A 95 -14.91 28.79 0.17
C TYR A 95 -14.34 27.40 -0.17
N TYR A 96 -14.56 26.90 -1.39
CA TYR A 96 -13.91 25.67 -1.84
C TYR A 96 -12.39 25.80 -1.87
N PHE A 97 -11.87 26.95 -2.33
CA PHE A 97 -10.45 27.27 -2.27
C PHE A 97 -9.91 27.33 -0.83
N LEU A 98 -10.60 27.99 0.10
CA LEU A 98 -10.18 28.02 1.52
C LEU A 98 -10.18 26.63 2.16
N GLY A 99 -11.21 25.82 1.89
CA GLY A 99 -11.26 24.44 2.36
C GLY A 99 -10.11 23.60 1.79
N PHE A 100 -9.83 23.76 0.49
CA PHE A 100 -8.75 23.06 -0.20
C PHE A 100 -7.37 23.41 0.39
N THR A 101 -7.10 24.70 0.61
CA THR A 101 -5.82 25.17 1.16
C THR A 101 -5.64 24.76 2.63
N CYS A 102 -6.68 24.85 3.45
CA CYS A 102 -6.66 24.37 4.84
C CYS A 102 -6.39 22.85 4.93
N LEU A 103 -7.11 22.04 4.16
CA LEU A 103 -6.90 20.59 4.12
C LEU A 103 -5.52 20.22 3.54
N SER A 104 -4.98 21.02 2.61
CA SER A 104 -3.61 20.87 2.12
C SER A 104 -2.56 21.20 3.18
N GLY A 105 -2.88 22.11 4.11
CA GLY A 105 -2.11 22.35 5.33
C GLY A 105 -2.10 21.13 6.25
N ILE A 106 -3.28 20.57 6.55
CA ILE A 106 -3.42 19.37 7.38
C ILE A 106 -2.63 18.19 6.77
N SER A 107 -2.71 17.99 5.45
CA SER A 107 -1.95 16.91 4.78
C SER A 107 -0.44 17.09 4.80
N THR A 108 0.04 18.32 4.99
CA THR A 108 1.47 18.63 5.17
C THR A 108 1.93 18.38 6.62
N GLY A 109 0.98 18.28 7.56
CA GLY A 109 1.21 18.09 8.98
C GLY A 109 2.22 17.00 9.37
N PRO A 110 2.14 15.77 8.83
CA PRO A 110 3.10 14.71 9.18
C PRO A 110 4.56 15.03 8.85
N LEU A 111 4.83 15.78 7.77
CA LEU A 111 6.20 16.24 7.48
C LEU A 111 6.66 17.29 8.48
N ILE A 112 5.76 18.18 8.88
CA ILE A 112 6.04 19.20 9.87
C ILE A 112 6.33 18.54 11.22
N GLU A 113 5.54 17.55 11.66
CA GLU A 113 5.82 16.75 12.86
C GLU A 113 7.21 16.09 12.80
N GLN A 114 7.57 15.50 11.65
CA GLN A 114 8.90 14.93 11.46
C GLN A 114 10.01 15.98 11.49
N ALA A 115 9.81 17.17 10.91
CA ALA A 115 10.79 18.25 10.98
C ALA A 115 10.96 18.75 12.41
N ILE A 116 9.87 18.91 13.17
CA ILE A 116 9.89 19.28 14.60
C ILE A 116 10.70 18.27 15.42
N SER A 117 10.59 16.97 15.10
CA SER A 117 11.35 15.92 15.78
C SER A 117 12.88 16.01 15.56
N VAL A 118 13.33 16.75 14.54
CA VAL A 118 14.74 17.02 14.25
C VAL A 118 15.13 18.38 14.82
N ASP A 119 14.51 19.44 14.31
CA ASP A 119 14.65 20.82 14.80
C ASP A 119 13.43 21.67 14.37
N PRO A 120 12.68 22.27 15.32
CA PRO A 120 11.56 23.16 15.01
C PRO A 120 11.91 24.38 14.14
N SER A 121 13.16 24.87 14.18
CA SER A 121 13.60 26.04 13.41
C SER A 121 13.55 25.81 11.89
N LEU A 122 13.57 24.54 11.47
CA LEU A 122 13.51 24.13 10.06
C LEU A 122 12.23 24.59 9.37
N ILE A 123 11.11 24.69 10.10
CA ILE A 123 9.82 25.12 9.51
C ILE A 123 9.93 26.56 9.02
N MET A 124 10.40 27.46 9.89
CA MET A 124 10.54 28.88 9.57
C MET A 124 11.59 29.07 8.47
N THR A 125 12.73 28.37 8.58
CA THR A 125 13.79 28.41 7.57
C THR A 125 13.28 27.95 6.21
N ALA A 126 12.52 26.85 6.15
CA ALA A 126 11.93 26.34 4.91
C ALA A 126 10.91 27.31 4.32
N PHE A 127 10.05 27.91 5.15
CA PHE A 127 9.06 28.89 4.70
C PHE A 127 9.74 30.13 4.09
N LEU A 128 10.70 30.73 4.81
CA LEU A 128 11.44 31.91 4.33
C LEU A 128 12.21 31.59 3.04
N ALA A 129 12.90 30.45 2.97
CA ALA A 129 13.58 30.01 1.76
C ALA A 129 12.60 29.80 0.60
N THR A 130 11.41 29.24 0.86
CA THR A 130 10.34 29.09 -0.14
C THR A 130 9.89 30.45 -0.66
N SER A 131 9.62 31.41 0.22
CA SER A 131 9.20 32.76 -0.16
C SER A 131 10.23 33.47 -1.04
N VAL A 132 11.53 33.33 -0.71
CA VAL A 132 12.62 33.91 -1.52
C VAL A 132 12.68 33.23 -2.89
N VAL A 133 12.74 31.90 -2.94
CA VAL A 133 12.84 31.15 -4.20
C VAL A 133 11.63 31.44 -5.09
N PHE A 134 10.43 31.33 -4.54
CA PHE A 134 9.18 31.61 -5.25
C PHE A 134 9.15 33.05 -5.78
N GLY A 135 9.47 34.04 -4.94
CA GLY A 135 9.54 35.44 -5.36
C GLY A 135 10.55 35.69 -6.49
N CYS A 136 11.74 35.10 -6.41
CA CYS A 136 12.76 35.21 -7.44
C CYS A 136 12.30 34.63 -8.79
N PHE A 137 11.74 33.42 -8.80
CA PHE A 137 11.26 32.79 -10.03
C PHE A 137 10.03 33.52 -10.60
N THR A 138 9.08 33.95 -9.76
CA THR A 138 7.96 34.81 -10.19
C THR A 138 8.47 36.09 -10.85
N LEU A 139 9.42 36.81 -10.24
CA LEU A 139 9.97 38.04 -10.81
C LEU A 139 10.71 37.79 -12.12
N ALA A 140 11.45 36.68 -12.22
CA ALA A 140 12.11 36.27 -13.45
C ALA A 140 11.09 35.98 -14.57
N ALA A 141 9.98 35.31 -14.26
CA ALA A 141 8.89 35.04 -15.20
C ALA A 141 8.25 36.32 -15.73
N LEU A 142 7.98 37.29 -14.85
CA LEU A 142 7.39 38.58 -15.21
C LEU A 142 8.36 39.47 -16.00
N HIS A 143 9.67 39.40 -15.74
CA HIS A 143 10.70 40.13 -16.49
C HIS A 143 11.11 39.48 -17.81
N ALA A 144 10.91 38.18 -17.99
CA ALA A 144 11.15 37.50 -19.26
C ALA A 144 10.16 37.93 -20.37
N PRO A 145 10.55 37.89 -21.66
CA PRO A 145 9.63 38.08 -22.77
C PRO A 145 8.36 37.23 -22.62
N SER A 146 7.23 37.78 -23.05
CA SER A 146 5.95 37.05 -23.08
C SER A 146 6.15 35.72 -23.79
N THR A 147 5.54 34.66 -23.26
CA THR A 147 5.57 33.27 -23.75
C THR A 147 6.90 32.50 -23.65
N LYS A 148 8.00 33.12 -23.19
CA LYS A 148 9.33 32.47 -23.11
C LYS A 148 9.31 31.10 -22.45
N TYR A 149 8.56 30.89 -21.37
CA TYR A 149 8.53 29.64 -20.61
C TYR A 149 7.35 28.73 -20.96
N LEU A 150 6.39 29.16 -21.78
CA LEU A 150 5.17 28.38 -22.06
C LEU A 150 5.43 27.10 -22.86
N HIS A 151 6.52 27.04 -23.64
CA HIS A 151 6.93 25.82 -24.34
C HIS A 151 7.38 24.69 -23.40
N LEU A 152 7.73 25.01 -22.15
CA LEU A 152 8.18 24.03 -21.16
C LEU A 152 7.05 23.14 -20.65
N GLY A 153 5.78 23.52 -20.81
CA GLY A 153 4.64 22.82 -20.20
C GLY A 153 4.65 21.32 -20.48
N GLY A 154 4.74 20.91 -21.75
CA GLY A 154 4.75 19.48 -22.12
C GLY A 154 5.92 18.71 -21.50
N VAL A 155 7.10 19.34 -21.43
CA VAL A 155 8.30 18.73 -20.84
C VAL A 155 8.16 18.60 -19.32
N LEU A 156 7.68 19.66 -18.65
CA LEU A 156 7.50 19.68 -17.19
C LEU A 156 6.47 18.65 -16.71
N PHE A 157 5.30 18.59 -17.35
CA PHE A 157 4.26 17.60 -16.99
C PHE A 157 4.71 16.16 -17.25
N SER A 158 5.42 15.91 -18.36
CA SER A 158 5.98 14.58 -18.67
C SER A 158 7.05 14.18 -17.65
N ALA A 159 7.96 15.08 -17.31
CA ALA A 159 9.00 14.84 -16.30
C ALA A 159 8.40 14.60 -14.91
N MET A 160 7.37 15.37 -14.52
CA MET A 160 6.68 15.19 -13.24
C MET A 160 6.00 13.81 -13.17
N SER A 161 5.37 13.37 -14.25
CA SER A 161 4.75 12.03 -14.34
C SER A 161 5.79 10.91 -14.26
N LEU A 162 6.93 11.07 -14.94
CA LEU A 162 8.03 10.10 -14.86
C LEU A 162 8.61 10.01 -13.44
N VAL A 163 8.81 11.14 -12.77
CA VAL A 163 9.30 11.16 -11.38
C VAL A 163 8.27 10.52 -10.44
N LEU A 164 6.98 10.81 -10.61
CA LEU A 164 5.92 10.17 -9.82
C LEU A 164 5.95 8.64 -9.96
N ILE A 165 5.98 8.14 -11.19
CA ILE A 165 6.09 6.69 -11.48
C ILE A 165 7.36 6.13 -10.85
N THR A 166 8.49 6.82 -11.04
CA THR A 166 9.78 6.38 -10.51
C THR A 166 9.74 6.29 -8.99
N VAL A 167 9.21 7.28 -8.27
CA VAL A 167 9.10 7.26 -6.80
C VAL A 167 8.14 6.17 -6.29
N LEU A 168 7.05 5.89 -7.03
CA LEU A 168 6.11 4.82 -6.67
C LEU A 168 6.77 3.43 -6.71
N PHE A 169 7.67 3.20 -7.67
CA PHE A 169 8.31 1.88 -7.89
C PHE A 169 9.76 1.79 -7.40
N SER A 170 10.43 2.92 -7.17
CA SER A 170 11.83 3.01 -6.74
C SER A 170 12.01 2.40 -5.35
N ARG A 171 13.04 1.56 -5.23
CA ARG A 171 13.46 0.98 -3.95
C ARG A 171 14.86 1.42 -3.54
N SER A 172 15.46 2.32 -4.32
CA SER A 172 16.82 2.78 -4.09
C SER A 172 16.77 4.14 -3.42
N ALA A 173 17.40 4.24 -2.25
CA ALA A 173 17.56 5.51 -1.56
C ALA A 173 18.29 6.56 -2.42
N PHE A 174 19.16 6.12 -3.33
CA PHE A 174 19.82 7.00 -4.29
C PHE A 174 18.83 7.55 -5.34
N ILE A 175 17.96 6.69 -5.87
CA ILE A 175 16.93 7.10 -6.84
C ILE A 175 15.93 8.05 -6.17
N ASP A 176 15.48 7.73 -4.96
CA ASP A 176 14.54 8.59 -4.23
C ASP A 176 15.17 9.97 -3.92
N PHE A 177 16.46 9.99 -3.58
CA PHE A 177 17.23 11.22 -3.40
C PHE A 177 17.38 12.01 -4.71
N ALA A 178 17.69 11.35 -5.82
CA ALA A 178 17.78 12.00 -7.13
C ALA A 178 16.41 12.56 -7.56
N CYS A 179 15.34 11.78 -7.43
CA CYS A 179 13.98 12.19 -7.70
C CYS A 179 13.55 13.39 -6.85
N LEU A 180 14.01 13.49 -5.60
CA LEU A 180 13.75 14.64 -4.75
C LEU A 180 14.33 15.94 -5.34
N TRP A 181 15.61 15.93 -5.71
CA TRP A 181 16.28 17.09 -6.31
C TRP A 181 15.72 17.44 -7.70
N ILE A 182 15.41 16.43 -8.51
CA ILE A 182 14.74 16.62 -9.80
C ILE A 182 13.37 17.27 -9.60
N SER A 183 12.57 16.77 -8.65
CA SER A 183 11.25 17.35 -8.33
C SER A 183 11.36 18.79 -7.85
N PHE A 184 12.37 19.10 -7.02
CA PHE A 184 12.64 20.48 -6.61
C PHE A 184 12.91 21.38 -7.83
N GLY A 185 13.76 20.95 -8.76
CA GLY A 185 14.02 21.68 -10.00
C GLY A 185 12.77 21.87 -10.88
N ILE A 186 11.93 20.83 -10.99
CA ILE A 186 10.65 20.90 -11.73
C ILE A 186 9.71 21.91 -11.09
N ASN A 187 9.55 21.93 -9.75
CA ASN A 187 8.68 22.90 -9.07
C ASN A 187 9.17 24.35 -9.27
N CYS A 188 10.48 24.58 -9.26
CA CYS A 188 11.03 25.91 -9.60
C CYS A 188 10.69 26.32 -11.05
N ALA A 189 10.73 25.39 -11.99
CA ALA A 189 10.37 25.65 -13.38
C ALA A 189 8.85 25.80 -13.61
N LEU A 190 8.01 25.13 -12.82
CA LEU A 190 6.56 25.31 -12.84
C LEU A 190 6.18 26.74 -12.42
N ILE A 191 6.81 27.31 -11.39
CA ILE A 191 6.58 28.71 -11.00
C ILE A 191 6.82 29.67 -12.18
N LEU A 192 7.87 29.43 -12.98
CA LEU A 192 8.14 30.22 -14.20
C LEU A 192 7.02 30.06 -15.24
N TYR A 193 6.62 28.81 -15.49
CA TYR A 193 5.59 28.45 -16.44
C TYR A 193 4.22 29.03 -16.04
N ASP A 194 3.76 28.77 -14.82
CA ASP A 194 2.43 29.16 -14.33
C ASP A 194 2.31 30.67 -14.16
N THR A 195 3.35 31.35 -13.67
CA THR A 195 3.35 32.82 -13.61
C THR A 195 3.17 33.44 -15.00
N GLN A 196 3.85 32.92 -16.03
CA GLN A 196 3.65 33.40 -17.41
C GLN A 196 2.30 32.96 -17.99
N MET A 197 1.84 31.75 -17.69
CA MET A 197 0.58 31.21 -18.18
C MET A 197 -0.60 32.02 -17.63
N ILE A 198 -0.57 32.44 -16.38
CA ILE A 198 -1.60 33.32 -15.77
C ILE A 198 -1.68 34.65 -16.51
N CYS A 199 -0.53 35.26 -16.82
CA CYS A 199 -0.49 36.51 -17.59
C CYS A 199 -1.09 36.32 -18.99
N GLU A 200 -0.75 35.21 -19.65
CA GLU A 200 -1.22 34.92 -21.01
C GLU A 200 -2.71 34.54 -21.06
N LYS A 201 -3.19 33.72 -20.11
CA LYS A 201 -4.62 33.43 -19.95
C LYS A 201 -5.41 34.72 -19.74
N ARG A 202 -4.88 35.63 -18.92
CA ARG A 202 -5.52 36.93 -18.69
C ARG A 202 -5.60 37.77 -19.97
N ARG A 203 -4.52 37.83 -20.76
CA ARG A 203 -4.51 38.50 -22.08
C ARG A 203 -5.53 37.91 -23.06
N ARG A 204 -5.86 36.63 -22.92
CA ARG A 204 -6.88 35.92 -23.70
C ARG A 204 -8.30 36.08 -23.15
N GLY A 205 -8.48 36.89 -22.12
CA GLY A 205 -9.78 37.21 -21.52
C GLY A 205 -10.19 36.37 -20.32
N ASP A 206 -9.34 35.46 -19.83
CA ASP A 206 -9.62 34.67 -18.63
C ASP A 206 -9.64 35.59 -17.38
N THR A 207 -10.68 35.49 -16.56
CA THR A 207 -10.91 36.28 -15.34
C THR A 207 -10.84 35.44 -14.06
N ASP A 208 -10.61 34.13 -14.14
CA ASP A 208 -10.71 33.21 -13.00
C ASP A 208 -9.49 33.29 -12.07
N TYR A 209 -9.39 34.36 -11.29
CA TYR A 209 -8.27 34.56 -10.36
C TYR A 209 -8.20 33.45 -9.28
N ILE A 210 -9.32 32.82 -8.93
CA ILE A 210 -9.36 31.75 -7.93
C ILE A 210 -8.65 30.50 -8.47
N TRP A 211 -8.93 30.08 -9.70
CA TRP A 211 -8.23 28.95 -10.31
C TRP A 211 -6.73 29.24 -10.48
N HIS A 212 -6.39 30.43 -10.98
CA HIS A 212 -4.99 30.86 -11.08
C HIS A 212 -4.26 30.89 -9.73
N THR A 213 -4.99 31.18 -8.64
CA THR A 213 -4.42 31.12 -7.29
C THR A 213 -4.14 29.68 -6.86
N ILE A 214 -4.96 28.71 -7.26
CA ILE A 214 -4.73 27.29 -6.96
C ILE A 214 -3.45 26.81 -7.61
N ASP A 215 -3.22 27.17 -8.88
CA ASP A 215 -2.00 26.82 -9.62
C ASP A 215 -0.75 27.31 -8.83
N LEU A 216 -0.71 28.59 -8.46
CA LEU A 216 0.41 29.15 -7.67
C LEU A 216 0.49 28.64 -6.22
N PHE A 217 -0.64 28.31 -5.60
CA PHE A 217 -0.66 27.72 -4.26
C PHE A 217 -0.03 26.33 -4.26
N LEU A 218 -0.34 25.52 -5.27
CA LEU A 218 0.25 24.18 -5.46
C LEU A 218 1.76 24.28 -5.65
N ASP A 219 2.23 25.22 -6.47
CA ASP A 219 3.65 25.50 -6.63
C ASP A 219 4.32 25.86 -5.30
N PHE A 220 3.73 26.79 -4.55
CA PHE A 220 4.29 27.25 -3.29
C PHE A 220 4.35 26.14 -2.25
N ILE A 221 3.23 25.43 -2.02
CA ILE A 221 3.16 24.38 -0.99
C ILE A 221 4.06 23.19 -1.35
N ASN A 222 4.17 22.85 -2.64
CA ASN A 222 5.08 21.81 -3.08
C ASN A 222 6.53 22.24 -2.89
N LEU A 223 6.90 23.45 -3.30
CA LEU A 223 8.25 23.99 -3.07
C LEU A 223 8.61 23.98 -1.58
N PHE A 224 7.69 24.40 -0.71
CA PHE A 224 7.87 24.34 0.75
C PHE A 224 8.14 22.92 1.25
N ARG A 225 7.33 21.93 0.82
CA ARG A 225 7.53 20.53 1.21
C ARG A 225 8.89 19.98 0.76
N HIS A 226 9.37 20.38 -0.42
CA HIS A 226 10.69 19.96 -0.92
C HIS A 226 11.83 20.59 -0.12
N ILE A 227 11.78 21.91 0.12
CA ILE A 227 12.81 22.61 0.89
C ILE A 227 12.86 22.10 2.33
N LEU A 228 11.70 21.95 3.00
CA LEU A 228 11.63 21.43 4.36
C LEU A 228 12.24 20.03 4.47
N ALA A 229 11.97 19.17 3.49
CA ALA A 229 12.55 17.84 3.45
C ALA A 229 14.05 17.81 3.20
N LEU A 230 14.56 18.68 2.30
CA LEU A 230 16.00 18.81 2.04
C LEU A 230 16.75 19.29 3.27
N LEU A 231 16.22 20.30 3.97
CA LEU A 231 16.80 20.81 5.21
C LEU A 231 16.78 19.73 6.31
N LYS A 232 15.67 18.99 6.45
CA LYS A 232 15.55 17.87 7.38
C LYS A 232 16.59 16.77 7.12
N ASP A 233 16.77 16.30 5.87
CA ASP A 233 17.74 15.24 5.57
C ASP A 233 19.18 15.72 5.76
N LYS A 234 19.47 17.01 5.52
CA LYS A 234 20.78 17.61 5.79
C LYS A 234 21.11 17.63 7.29
N GLU A 235 20.23 18.20 8.11
CA GLU A 235 20.43 18.26 9.57
C GLU A 235 20.53 16.86 10.18
N PHE A 236 19.65 15.94 9.77
CA PHE A 236 19.70 14.56 10.23
C PHE A 236 21.03 13.86 9.92
N ARG A 237 21.60 14.09 8.73
CA ARG A 237 22.93 13.55 8.37
C ARG A 237 24.04 14.16 9.21
N ILE A 238 24.00 15.47 9.47
CA ILE A 238 24.98 16.15 10.33
C ILE A 238 24.95 15.54 11.74
N VAL A 239 23.77 15.39 12.34
CA VAL A 239 23.61 14.76 13.66
C VAL A 239 24.16 13.33 13.68
N CYS A 240 23.87 12.52 12.66
CA CYS A 240 24.39 11.15 12.60
C CYS A 240 25.93 11.09 12.49
N ILE A 241 26.52 12.00 11.71
CA ILE A 241 27.99 12.12 11.59
C ILE A 241 28.60 12.55 12.93
N CYS A 242 28.03 13.56 13.59
CA CYS A 242 28.50 14.05 14.88
C CYS A 242 28.37 13.00 16.00
N CYS A 243 27.34 12.14 15.95
CA CYS A 243 27.10 11.09 16.94
C CYS A 243 27.76 9.74 16.59
N ASN A 244 28.55 9.65 15.51
CA ASN A 244 29.16 8.40 15.04
C ASN A 244 28.13 7.26 14.83
N ILE A 245 26.91 7.61 14.44
CA ILE A 245 25.82 6.67 14.18
C ILE A 245 25.89 6.26 12.71
N ASN A 246 25.92 4.94 12.46
CA ASN A 246 26.09 4.40 11.12
C ASN A 246 24.88 4.74 10.22
N VAL A 247 25.04 5.76 9.37
CA VAL A 247 24.00 6.44 8.58
C VAL A 247 23.22 5.47 7.66
N MET A 248 23.86 4.40 7.21
CA MET A 248 23.26 3.45 6.26
C MET A 248 22.10 2.61 6.85
N ASN A 249 22.08 2.35 8.16
CA ASN A 249 21.03 1.51 8.77
C ASN A 249 19.85 2.30 9.38
N MET A 250 20.02 3.59 9.70
CA MET A 250 18.95 4.43 10.28
C MET A 250 18.20 5.29 9.25
N SER A 251 18.76 5.47 8.06
CA SER A 251 18.19 6.21 6.92
C SER A 251 16.75 5.79 6.56
N ASN A 252 16.38 4.52 6.77
CA ASN A 252 15.09 3.99 6.29
C ASN A 252 13.88 4.40 7.15
N ASN A 253 14.10 4.84 8.40
CA ASN A 253 13.01 5.12 9.35
C ASN A 253 12.63 6.62 9.44
N PHE A 254 13.47 7.53 8.95
CA PHE A 254 13.25 9.00 9.05
C PHE A 254 12.94 9.69 7.71
N ARG A 255 12.91 8.93 6.61
CA ARG A 255 12.80 9.44 5.25
C ARG A 255 11.40 9.25 4.66
N MET A 256 10.46 10.09 5.09
CA MET A 256 9.31 10.41 4.26
C MET A 256 9.14 11.93 4.19
N LEU A 257 9.22 12.48 2.97
CA LEU A 257 8.72 13.83 2.67
C LEU A 257 7.21 13.88 2.93
N ALA A 258 6.56 15.03 3.11
CA ALA A 258 5.08 15.08 3.08
C ALA A 258 4.53 14.68 1.70
N SER A 259 5.23 15.12 0.63
CA SER A 259 4.91 14.69 -0.74
C SER A 259 5.19 13.20 -0.93
N VAL A 260 6.28 12.67 -0.34
CA VAL A 260 6.57 11.23 -0.32
C VAL A 260 5.72 10.47 0.69
N TYR A 261 5.12 11.08 1.70
CA TYR A 261 4.24 10.43 2.68
C TYR A 261 2.86 10.27 2.04
N ALA A 262 2.32 11.32 1.41
CA ALA A 262 1.16 11.19 0.53
C ALA A 262 1.43 10.21 -0.61
N VAL A 263 2.60 10.26 -1.26
CA VAL A 263 2.99 9.29 -2.30
C VAL A 263 3.30 7.90 -1.74
N ASN A 264 3.67 7.74 -0.46
CA ASN A 264 3.92 6.45 0.20
C ASN A 264 2.61 5.81 0.70
N GLU A 265 1.66 6.62 1.16
CA GLU A 265 0.27 6.22 1.35
C GLU A 265 -0.34 5.81 -0.02
N LEU A 266 -0.13 6.60 -1.09
CA LEU A 266 -0.49 6.23 -2.45
C LEU A 266 0.28 5.00 -2.97
N ARG A 267 1.52 4.79 -2.53
CA ARG A 267 2.34 3.64 -2.89
C ARG A 267 1.69 2.37 -2.39
N SER A 268 1.11 2.39 -1.20
CA SER A 268 0.31 1.28 -0.67
C SER A 268 -1.09 1.20 -1.31
N LEU A 269 -1.67 2.34 -1.68
CA LEU A 269 -2.96 2.41 -2.36
C LEU A 269 -2.93 1.78 -3.75
N PHE A 270 -1.90 2.05 -4.55
CA PHE A 270 -1.90 1.59 -5.94
C PHE A 270 -2.00 0.06 -6.06
N PRO A 271 -1.18 -0.76 -5.38
CA PRO A 271 -1.34 -2.21 -5.38
C PRO A 271 -2.64 -2.67 -4.70
N ALA A 272 -3.08 -2.00 -3.62
CA ALA A 272 -4.31 -2.38 -2.93
C ALA A 272 -5.56 -2.11 -3.78
N SER A 273 -5.68 -0.92 -4.37
CA SER A 273 -6.73 -0.54 -5.31
C SER A 273 -6.66 -1.38 -6.58
N PHE A 274 -5.46 -1.67 -7.09
CA PHE A 274 -5.30 -2.53 -8.25
C PHE A 274 -5.84 -3.93 -8.01
N LEU A 275 -5.46 -4.60 -6.90
CA LEU A 275 -5.99 -5.91 -6.55
C LEU A 275 -7.51 -5.87 -6.25
N THR A 276 -7.96 -4.85 -5.51
CA THR A 276 -9.38 -4.72 -5.14
C THR A 276 -10.26 -4.47 -6.37
N LEU A 277 -9.87 -3.57 -7.26
CA LEU A 277 -10.65 -3.23 -8.45
C LEU A 277 -10.55 -4.32 -9.52
N SER A 278 -9.42 -5.04 -9.62
CA SER A 278 -9.25 -6.19 -10.53
C SER A 278 -10.28 -7.31 -10.28
N TRP A 279 -10.92 -7.36 -9.11
CA TRP A 279 -12.04 -8.28 -8.86
C TRP A 279 -13.25 -8.02 -9.75
N VAL A 280 -13.47 -6.78 -10.19
CA VAL A 280 -14.63 -6.45 -11.02
C VAL A 280 -14.53 -7.10 -12.41
N PRO A 281 -13.48 -6.85 -13.23
CA PRO A 281 -13.32 -7.55 -14.49
C PRO A 281 -13.18 -9.06 -14.31
N PHE A 282 -12.53 -9.52 -13.24
CA PHE A 282 -12.48 -10.95 -12.89
C PHE A 282 -13.88 -11.57 -12.71
N ALA A 283 -14.72 -10.96 -11.86
CA ALA A 283 -16.05 -11.45 -11.58
C ALA A 283 -16.96 -11.34 -12.81
N GLY A 284 -16.78 -10.30 -13.63
CA GLY A 284 -17.46 -10.17 -14.92
C GLY A 284 -17.16 -11.34 -15.85
N MET A 285 -15.88 -11.74 -15.97
CA MET A 285 -15.49 -12.93 -16.72
C MET A 285 -16.08 -14.21 -16.12
N SER A 286 -16.07 -14.35 -14.78
CA SER A 286 -16.66 -15.51 -14.11
C SER A 286 -18.16 -15.64 -14.33
N LEU A 287 -18.90 -14.51 -14.30
CA LEU A 287 -20.33 -14.48 -14.62
C LEU A 287 -20.58 -14.89 -16.06
N GLY A 288 -19.79 -14.39 -17.01
CA GLY A 288 -19.84 -14.79 -18.42
C GLY A 288 -19.58 -16.30 -18.60
N LEU A 289 -18.55 -16.84 -17.95
CA LEU A 289 -18.23 -18.26 -17.97
C LEU A 289 -19.37 -19.11 -17.38
N ASN A 290 -19.99 -18.65 -16.30
CA ASN A 290 -21.16 -19.33 -15.72
C ASN A 290 -22.40 -19.26 -16.61
N ALA A 291 -22.61 -18.18 -17.36
CA ALA A 291 -23.73 -18.05 -18.29
C ALA A 291 -23.66 -19.08 -19.43
N VAL A 292 -22.46 -19.40 -19.91
CA VAL A 292 -22.24 -20.40 -20.97
C VAL A 292 -22.01 -21.82 -20.44
N LYS A 293 -22.04 -22.02 -19.12
CA LYS A 293 -21.73 -23.31 -18.46
C LYS A 293 -22.57 -24.47 -18.97
N VAL A 294 -23.84 -24.22 -19.34
CA VAL A 294 -24.76 -25.25 -19.86
C VAL A 294 -24.25 -25.85 -21.18
N PHE A 295 -23.48 -25.10 -21.95
CA PHE A 295 -22.92 -25.52 -23.24
C PHE A 295 -21.50 -26.12 -23.10
N LEU A 296 -20.93 -26.16 -21.89
CA LEU A 296 -19.58 -26.64 -21.64
C LEU A 296 -19.58 -27.96 -20.86
N SER A 297 -18.69 -28.88 -21.21
CA SER A 297 -18.45 -30.06 -20.39
C SER A 297 -17.82 -29.66 -19.05
N LYS A 298 -18.04 -30.45 -17.98
CA LYS A 298 -17.46 -30.20 -16.64
C LYS A 298 -15.94 -29.96 -16.70
N LYS A 299 -15.23 -30.76 -17.51
CA LYS A 299 -13.76 -30.68 -17.68
C LYS A 299 -13.32 -29.39 -18.36
N ILE A 300 -14.04 -28.93 -19.38
CA ILE A 300 -13.72 -27.66 -20.07
C ILE A 300 -14.03 -26.48 -19.15
N PHE A 301 -15.18 -26.49 -18.47
CA PHE A 301 -15.54 -25.45 -17.52
C PHE A 301 -14.48 -25.30 -16.42
N LEU A 302 -14.06 -26.41 -15.78
CA LEU A 302 -13.02 -26.39 -14.74
C LEU A 302 -11.69 -25.86 -15.25
N ARG A 303 -11.25 -26.27 -16.45
CA ARG A 303 -10.01 -25.75 -17.06
C ARG A 303 -10.06 -24.23 -17.30
N LEU A 304 -11.17 -23.73 -17.83
CA LEU A 304 -11.35 -22.29 -18.08
C LEU A 304 -11.41 -21.50 -16.76
N ASP A 305 -12.12 -22.01 -15.76
CA ASP A 305 -12.19 -21.40 -14.43
C ASP A 305 -10.82 -21.39 -13.74
N ASN A 306 -10.07 -22.49 -13.80
CA ASN A 306 -8.70 -22.58 -13.27
C ASN A 306 -7.73 -21.63 -13.99
N TYR A 307 -7.86 -21.46 -15.31
CA TYR A 307 -7.04 -20.51 -16.07
C TYR A 307 -7.34 -19.07 -15.66
N MET A 308 -8.62 -18.72 -15.57
CA MET A 308 -9.07 -17.41 -15.09
C MET A 308 -8.58 -17.15 -13.66
N TYR A 309 -8.73 -18.12 -12.76
CA TYR A 309 -8.25 -18.00 -11.38
C TYR A 309 -6.74 -17.89 -11.29
N SER A 310 -6.00 -18.69 -12.07
CA SER A 310 -4.53 -18.59 -12.17
C SER A 310 -4.11 -17.19 -12.63
N ALA A 311 -4.79 -16.60 -13.61
CA ALA A 311 -4.47 -15.25 -14.08
C ALA A 311 -4.65 -14.20 -12.97
N TYR A 312 -5.74 -14.30 -12.20
CA TYR A 312 -5.94 -13.42 -11.05
C TYR A 312 -4.88 -13.63 -9.96
N LEU A 313 -4.57 -14.88 -9.60
CA LEU A 313 -3.55 -15.18 -8.60
C LEU A 313 -2.14 -14.79 -9.05
N ARG A 314 -1.82 -14.86 -10.36
CA ARG A 314 -0.58 -14.32 -10.93
C ARG A 314 -0.49 -12.80 -10.82
N THR A 315 -1.63 -12.12 -10.86
CA THR A 315 -1.71 -10.68 -10.56
C THR A 315 -1.44 -10.40 -9.08
N CYS A 316 -1.94 -11.25 -8.17
CA CYS A 316 -1.55 -11.20 -6.76
C CYS A 316 -0.05 -11.46 -6.58
N LEU A 317 0.54 -12.46 -7.26
CA LEU A 317 1.98 -12.74 -7.22
C LEU A 317 2.80 -11.58 -7.78
N PHE A 318 2.33 -10.90 -8.84
CA PHE A 318 2.97 -9.68 -9.33
C PHE A 318 3.10 -8.64 -8.21
N VAL A 319 2.02 -8.40 -7.46
CA VAL A 319 2.01 -7.44 -6.36
C VAL A 319 2.84 -7.92 -5.16
N PHE A 320 2.59 -9.13 -4.67
CA PHE A 320 3.15 -9.63 -3.43
C PHE A 320 4.58 -10.17 -3.57
N GLU A 321 5.04 -10.60 -4.75
CA GLU A 321 6.43 -10.99 -4.99
C GLU A 321 7.20 -9.92 -5.79
N ASN A 322 6.76 -9.59 -7.01
CA ASN A 322 7.55 -8.73 -7.90
C ASN A 322 7.57 -7.26 -7.44
N VAL A 323 6.43 -6.71 -7.01
CA VAL A 323 6.31 -5.31 -6.54
C VAL A 323 6.75 -5.13 -5.08
N SER A 324 6.69 -6.17 -4.24
CA SER A 324 7.28 -6.12 -2.89
C SER A 324 8.81 -6.33 -2.89
N ALA A 325 9.32 -7.14 -3.85
CA ALA A 325 10.63 -7.79 -3.82
C ALA A 325 10.98 -8.41 -2.48
N VAL A 326 10.04 -9.19 -1.96
CA VAL A 326 10.26 -10.01 -0.78
C VAL A 326 11.41 -11.00 -1.01
N GLN A 327 12.29 -11.16 -0.03
CA GLN A 327 13.29 -12.22 -0.01
C GLN A 327 12.67 -13.47 0.59
N ILE A 328 12.54 -14.56 -0.17
CA ILE A 328 11.91 -15.79 0.30
C ILE A 328 12.97 -16.83 0.68
N ASN A 329 12.82 -17.47 1.83
CA ASN A 329 13.73 -18.51 2.31
C ASN A 329 12.93 -19.77 2.67
N PHE A 330 13.41 -20.94 2.24
CA PHE A 330 12.77 -22.24 2.45
C PHE A 330 13.63 -23.17 3.30
N TYR A 331 12.98 -23.84 4.26
CA TYR A 331 13.59 -24.78 5.21
C TYR A 331 12.79 -26.09 5.24
N GLY A 332 13.43 -27.18 5.64
CA GLY A 332 12.80 -28.51 5.79
C GLY A 332 12.46 -29.17 4.45
N ASP A 333 11.27 -29.74 4.32
CA ASP A 333 10.87 -30.63 3.22
C ASP A 333 10.46 -29.89 1.93
N TYR A 334 11.09 -28.75 1.65
CA TYR A 334 10.77 -27.91 0.49
C TYR A 334 10.95 -28.64 -0.85
N LYS A 335 12.01 -29.45 -0.99
CA LYS A 335 12.27 -30.22 -2.22
C LYS A 335 11.17 -31.24 -2.50
N ASP A 336 10.66 -31.88 -1.45
CA ASP A 336 9.56 -32.85 -1.58
C ASP A 336 8.28 -32.15 -2.02
N LEU A 337 7.99 -30.96 -1.46
CA LEU A 337 6.83 -30.16 -1.83
C LEU A 337 6.82 -29.79 -3.32
N ILE A 338 7.95 -29.38 -3.90
CA ILE A 338 8.00 -28.97 -5.31
C ILE A 338 8.11 -30.15 -6.29
N SER A 339 8.43 -31.36 -5.80
CA SER A 339 8.71 -32.52 -6.64
C SER A 339 7.48 -33.03 -7.42
N LYS A 340 6.28 -32.96 -6.83
CA LYS A 340 5.03 -33.43 -7.43
C LYS A 340 3.86 -32.54 -7.03
N ARG A 341 2.86 -32.43 -7.91
CA ARG A 341 1.56 -31.86 -7.54
C ARG A 341 0.77 -32.85 -6.70
N GLU A 342 0.24 -32.37 -5.58
CA GLU A 342 -0.49 -33.19 -4.60
C GLU A 342 -1.77 -32.50 -4.16
N SER A 343 -2.79 -33.30 -3.87
CA SER A 343 -3.93 -32.87 -3.07
C SER A 343 -3.53 -32.87 -1.60
N ALA A 344 -3.55 -31.70 -0.95
CA ALA A 344 -3.03 -31.60 0.40
C ALA A 344 -3.83 -30.65 1.31
N ILE A 345 -3.81 -30.95 2.61
CA ILE A 345 -4.17 -29.97 3.64
C ILE A 345 -2.92 -29.19 4.01
N ILE A 346 -3.00 -27.87 3.99
CA ILE A 346 -1.93 -26.98 4.43
C ILE A 346 -2.28 -26.47 5.82
N LEU A 347 -1.48 -26.85 6.81
CA LEU A 347 -1.58 -26.36 8.19
C LEU A 347 -0.54 -25.26 8.42
N SER A 348 -1.00 -24.08 8.83
CA SER A 348 -0.09 -22.95 9.09
C SER A 348 -0.41 -22.22 10.39
N ASN A 349 0.61 -21.59 10.98
CA ASN A 349 0.41 -20.53 11.96
C ASN A 349 -0.25 -19.31 11.27
N HIS A 350 -0.98 -18.51 12.05
CA HIS A 350 -1.71 -17.34 11.55
C HIS A 350 -1.29 -16.09 12.32
N GLN A 351 -0.60 -15.17 11.65
CA GLN A 351 -0.04 -13.96 12.27
C GLN A 351 -0.43 -12.69 11.49
N SER A 352 -0.73 -12.80 10.19
CA SER A 352 -1.02 -11.66 9.32
C SER A 352 -2.22 -11.92 8.40
N ASP A 353 -2.82 -10.85 7.88
CA ASP A 353 -3.70 -10.94 6.71
C ASP A 353 -2.93 -11.19 5.39
N THR A 354 -1.60 -11.21 5.43
CA THR A 354 -0.72 -11.58 4.30
C THR A 354 -0.49 -13.10 4.21
N ASP A 355 -0.83 -13.88 5.23
CA ASP A 355 -0.47 -15.30 5.32
C ASP A 355 -1.00 -16.14 4.13
N TRP A 356 -2.19 -15.81 3.61
CA TRP A 356 -2.73 -16.49 2.42
C TRP A 356 -1.89 -16.19 1.16
N ALA A 357 -1.37 -14.97 1.04
CA ALA A 357 -0.50 -14.57 -0.06
C ALA A 357 0.87 -15.25 0.06
N ALA A 358 1.38 -15.41 1.29
CA ALA A 358 2.57 -16.21 1.54
C ALA A 358 2.39 -17.67 1.09
N ILE A 359 1.27 -18.32 1.45
CA ILE A 359 0.97 -19.67 0.97
C ILE A 359 0.77 -19.71 -0.56
N LEU A 360 0.21 -18.66 -1.16
CA LEU A 360 0.12 -18.54 -2.61
C LEU A 360 1.51 -18.51 -3.29
N MET A 361 2.48 -17.78 -2.72
CA MET A 361 3.86 -17.79 -3.20
C MET A 361 4.42 -19.21 -3.21
N LEU A 362 4.21 -19.96 -2.14
CA LEU A 362 4.65 -21.35 -2.04
C LEU A 362 3.91 -22.26 -3.04
N ALA A 363 2.58 -22.13 -3.16
CA ALA A 363 1.76 -22.91 -4.09
C ALA A 363 2.18 -22.71 -5.55
N SER A 364 2.56 -21.49 -5.93
CA SER A 364 3.00 -21.18 -7.29
C SER A 364 4.28 -21.92 -7.71
N ARG A 365 5.08 -22.37 -6.74
CA ARG A 365 6.33 -23.12 -6.95
C ARG A 365 6.09 -24.62 -7.10
N GLN A 366 4.90 -25.13 -6.74
CA GLN A 366 4.52 -26.52 -7.01
C GLN A 366 3.98 -26.65 -8.45
N GLN A 367 4.89 -26.59 -9.43
CA GLN A 367 4.59 -26.77 -10.85
C GLN A 367 3.42 -25.91 -11.35
N ASP A 368 3.36 -24.60 -11.09
CA ASP A 368 2.22 -23.72 -11.42
C ASP A 368 0.91 -24.04 -10.68
N GLY A 369 1.04 -24.41 -9.42
CA GLY A 369 -0.04 -24.84 -8.53
C GLY A 369 -0.91 -23.71 -7.95
N GLU A 370 -0.76 -22.45 -8.38
CA GLU A 370 -1.47 -21.31 -7.77
C GLU A 370 -2.99 -21.51 -7.68
N HIS A 371 -3.64 -22.00 -8.74
CA HIS A 371 -5.09 -22.23 -8.78
C HIS A 371 -5.56 -23.38 -7.91
N MET A 372 -4.69 -24.19 -7.34
CA MET A 372 -5.05 -25.30 -6.45
C MET A 372 -5.43 -24.79 -5.06
N LEU A 373 -5.00 -23.57 -4.70
CA LEU A 373 -5.19 -23.02 -3.36
C LEU A 373 -6.67 -22.76 -3.05
N ARG A 374 -7.13 -23.32 -1.94
CA ARG A 374 -8.41 -23.10 -1.27
C ARG A 374 -8.13 -22.72 0.16
N VAL A 375 -9.00 -21.92 0.75
CA VAL A 375 -8.84 -21.50 2.15
C VAL A 375 -10.12 -21.79 2.92
N MET A 376 -9.96 -22.31 4.13
CA MET A 376 -11.04 -22.35 5.11
C MET A 376 -11.23 -20.95 5.72
N VAL A 377 -12.28 -20.26 5.29
CA VAL A 377 -12.53 -18.85 5.59
C VAL A 377 -13.66 -18.66 6.60
N LYS A 378 -13.66 -17.49 7.25
CA LYS A 378 -14.79 -17.07 8.10
C LYS A 378 -16.03 -16.88 7.25
N ASP A 379 -17.18 -17.24 7.80
CA ASP A 379 -18.49 -16.98 7.20
C ASP A 379 -18.62 -15.55 6.67
N VAL A 380 -18.28 -14.51 7.44
CA VAL A 380 -18.39 -13.09 7.03
C VAL A 380 -17.78 -12.74 5.66
N ILE A 381 -16.82 -13.53 5.15
CA ILE A 381 -16.21 -13.32 3.83
C ILE A 381 -17.25 -13.40 2.69
N HIS A 382 -18.40 -14.07 2.89
CA HIS A 382 -19.46 -14.12 1.89
C HIS A 382 -20.07 -12.76 1.57
N PHE A 383 -19.92 -11.77 2.45
CA PHE A 383 -20.35 -10.39 2.23
C PHE A 383 -19.35 -9.55 1.43
N THR A 384 -18.15 -10.09 1.15
CA THR A 384 -17.16 -9.38 0.33
C THR A 384 -17.69 -9.29 -1.10
N PRO A 385 -17.94 -8.07 -1.63
CA PRO A 385 -18.59 -7.90 -2.92
C PRO A 385 -17.87 -8.66 -4.03
N LEU A 386 -18.63 -9.42 -4.84
CA LEU A 386 -18.15 -10.27 -5.94
C LEU A 386 -17.25 -11.45 -5.52
N PHE A 387 -16.23 -11.19 -4.70
CA PHE A 387 -15.23 -12.13 -4.23
C PHE A 387 -15.82 -13.32 -3.48
N GLY A 388 -16.70 -13.07 -2.50
CA GLY A 388 -17.28 -14.12 -1.66
C GLY A 388 -18.06 -15.16 -2.47
N TRP A 389 -18.81 -14.69 -3.48
CA TRP A 389 -19.54 -15.55 -4.42
C TRP A 389 -18.62 -16.40 -5.28
N TYR A 390 -17.54 -15.81 -5.80
CA TYR A 390 -16.61 -16.56 -6.63
C TYR A 390 -15.90 -17.66 -5.86
N ILE A 391 -15.28 -17.35 -4.73
CA ILE A 391 -14.47 -18.33 -4.00
C ILE A 391 -15.32 -19.49 -3.46
N TYR A 392 -16.60 -19.24 -3.15
CA TYR A 392 -17.55 -20.32 -2.83
C TYR A 392 -17.66 -21.33 -3.97
N GLN A 393 -17.87 -20.85 -5.20
CA GLN A 393 -17.97 -21.73 -6.38
C GLN A 393 -16.65 -22.42 -6.70
N HIS A 394 -15.53 -21.73 -6.47
CA HIS A 394 -14.22 -22.30 -6.73
C HIS A 394 -13.84 -23.38 -5.69
N GLY A 395 -14.55 -23.48 -4.56
CA GLY A 395 -14.39 -24.55 -3.57
C GLY A 395 -13.75 -24.12 -2.24
N PHE A 396 -13.77 -22.84 -1.90
CA PHE A 396 -13.39 -22.38 -0.55
C PHE A 396 -14.42 -22.85 0.47
N ILE A 397 -13.97 -23.04 1.71
CA ILE A 397 -14.81 -23.60 2.77
C ILE A 397 -15.19 -22.51 3.77
N TYR A 398 -16.47 -22.19 3.85
CA TYR A 398 -17.00 -21.23 4.82
C TYR A 398 -17.29 -21.87 6.16
N VAL A 399 -16.82 -21.23 7.25
CA VAL A 399 -17.02 -21.70 8.62
C VAL A 399 -17.65 -20.62 9.50
N ARG A 400 -18.78 -20.94 10.12
CA ARG A 400 -19.43 -20.10 11.14
C ARG A 400 -18.77 -20.32 12.51
N ARG A 401 -18.50 -19.22 13.22
CA ARG A 401 -17.84 -19.25 14.55
C ARG A 401 -18.72 -18.77 15.71
N PHE A 402 -19.87 -18.17 15.41
CA PHE A 402 -20.83 -17.68 16.41
C PHE A 402 -22.12 -18.52 16.35
N LYS A 403 -22.63 -18.94 17.52
CA LYS A 403 -23.65 -19.99 17.73
C LYS A 403 -23.15 -21.42 17.38
N ASN A 404 -24.02 -22.42 17.57
CA ASN A 404 -23.73 -23.84 17.32
C ASN A 404 -23.09 -24.03 15.94
N PHE A 405 -21.94 -24.73 15.91
CA PHE A 405 -21.22 -25.06 14.68
C PHE A 405 -22.14 -25.88 13.76
N VAL A 406 -22.52 -25.31 12.61
CA VAL A 406 -23.39 -26.00 11.65
C VAL A 406 -22.50 -26.84 10.73
N LEU A 407 -22.47 -28.15 10.97
CA LEU A 407 -21.61 -29.11 10.26
C LEU A 407 -21.99 -29.26 8.78
N SER A 408 -23.29 -29.24 8.46
CA SER A 408 -23.79 -29.68 7.15
C SER A 408 -23.26 -28.87 5.96
N PRO A 409 -23.19 -27.53 5.99
CA PRO A 409 -22.60 -26.74 4.90
C PRO A 409 -21.11 -27.02 4.71
N VAL A 410 -20.35 -27.22 5.79
CA VAL A 410 -18.91 -27.50 5.75
C VAL A 410 -18.66 -28.87 5.14
N ILE A 411 -19.40 -29.91 5.58
CA ILE A 411 -19.31 -31.26 5.03
C ILE A 411 -19.65 -31.26 3.53
N ARG A 412 -20.68 -30.51 3.10
CA ARG A 412 -21.04 -30.40 1.68
C ARG A 412 -19.89 -29.80 0.84
N GLN A 413 -19.23 -28.77 1.34
CA GLN A 413 -18.08 -28.12 0.67
C GLN A 413 -16.86 -29.05 0.64
N LEU A 414 -16.58 -29.78 1.72
CA LEU A 414 -15.51 -30.78 1.76
C LEU A 414 -15.78 -31.92 0.78
N LYS A 415 -17.01 -32.44 0.71
CA LYS A 415 -17.40 -33.45 -0.28
C LYS A 415 -17.29 -32.96 -1.72
N TYR A 416 -17.52 -31.67 -1.98
CA TYR A 416 -17.26 -31.09 -3.30
C TYR A 416 -15.77 -31.17 -3.65
N LEU A 417 -14.87 -30.80 -2.73
CA LEU A 417 -13.42 -30.91 -2.95
C LEU A 417 -12.96 -32.36 -3.12
N ALA A 418 -13.46 -33.29 -2.31
CA ALA A 418 -13.16 -34.72 -2.45
C ALA A 418 -13.52 -35.28 -3.84
N ASN A 419 -14.54 -34.71 -4.49
CA ASN A 419 -15.03 -35.12 -5.81
C ASN A 419 -14.64 -34.13 -6.93
N LEU A 420 -13.66 -33.26 -6.68
CA LEU A 420 -13.21 -32.26 -7.66
C LEU A 420 -12.60 -32.91 -8.90
N GLY A 421 -11.82 -33.98 -8.69
CA GLY A 421 -11.12 -34.72 -9.75
C GLY A 421 -9.84 -34.05 -10.25
N GLU A 422 -9.35 -33.03 -9.53
CA GLU A 422 -8.10 -32.31 -9.80
C GLU A 422 -7.39 -32.01 -8.45
N PRO A 423 -6.05 -31.86 -8.44
CA PRO A 423 -5.31 -31.54 -7.22
C PRO A 423 -5.73 -30.21 -6.59
N PHE A 424 -5.81 -30.18 -5.26
CA PHE A 424 -6.17 -28.98 -4.50
C PHE A 424 -5.33 -28.84 -3.22
N TRP A 425 -5.14 -27.61 -2.77
CA TRP A 425 -4.56 -27.29 -1.46
C TRP A 425 -5.62 -26.67 -0.58
N LEU A 426 -5.94 -27.28 0.56
CA LEU A 426 -6.84 -26.69 1.56
C LEU A 426 -6.05 -26.08 2.71
N LEU A 427 -5.91 -24.75 2.72
CA LEU A 427 -5.28 -24.00 3.80
C LEU A 427 -6.22 -23.87 5.01
N ILE A 428 -5.73 -24.35 6.15
CA ILE A 428 -6.39 -24.27 7.45
C ILE A 428 -5.44 -23.59 8.43
N PHE A 429 -5.98 -22.63 9.18
CA PHE A 429 -5.31 -22.01 10.32
C PHE A 429 -5.97 -22.47 11.63
N PRO A 430 -5.53 -23.61 12.22
CA PRO A 430 -6.11 -24.16 13.45
C PRO A 430 -6.23 -23.20 14.63
N GLU A 431 -5.36 -22.19 14.75
CA GLU A 431 -5.48 -21.14 15.77
C GLU A 431 -6.86 -20.47 15.79
N GLY A 432 -7.50 -20.40 14.62
CA GLY A 432 -8.81 -19.79 14.46
C GLY A 432 -8.79 -18.28 14.70
N THR A 433 -7.66 -17.63 14.90
CA THR A 433 -7.51 -16.17 14.86
C THR A 433 -6.04 -15.84 14.70
N ARG A 434 -5.74 -14.67 14.13
CA ARG A 434 -4.36 -14.18 14.04
C ARG A 434 -3.79 -13.99 15.45
N PHE A 435 -2.63 -14.58 15.71
CA PHE A 435 -1.77 -14.24 16.83
C PHE A 435 -1.34 -12.78 16.69
N SER A 436 -1.51 -11.98 17.75
CA SER A 436 -1.11 -10.59 17.75
C SER A 436 -0.78 -10.14 19.17
N PRO A 437 0.39 -9.53 19.42
CA PRO A 437 0.75 -9.00 20.74
C PRO A 437 -0.27 -8.00 21.30
N LYS A 438 -1.04 -7.33 20.43
CA LYS A 438 -2.11 -6.39 20.83
C LYS A 438 -3.34 -7.09 21.44
N LYS A 439 -3.51 -8.39 21.24
CA LYS A 439 -4.69 -9.17 21.70
C LYS A 439 -4.36 -9.98 22.95
N TYR A 440 -3.96 -9.29 24.01
CA TYR A 440 -3.51 -9.92 25.26
C TYR A 440 -4.52 -10.93 25.84
N SER A 441 -5.81 -10.60 25.83
CA SER A 441 -6.87 -11.50 26.35
C SER A 441 -6.91 -12.85 25.63
N VAL A 442 -6.78 -12.84 24.30
CA VAL A 442 -6.78 -14.07 23.47
C VAL A 442 -5.53 -14.91 23.75
N ILE A 443 -4.37 -14.26 23.85
CA ILE A 443 -3.10 -14.94 24.18
C ILE A 443 -3.19 -15.56 25.58
N LYS A 444 -3.66 -14.80 26.58
CA LYS A 444 -3.81 -15.28 27.95
C LYS A 444 -4.75 -16.48 28.03
N SER A 445 -5.93 -16.41 27.39
CA SER A 445 -6.87 -17.54 27.36
C SER A 445 -6.27 -18.79 26.69
N SER A 446 -5.47 -18.61 25.63
CA SER A 446 -4.75 -19.71 24.99
C SER A 446 -3.71 -20.33 25.93
N GLN A 447 -2.92 -19.52 26.63
CA GLN A 447 -1.91 -20.01 27.58
C GLN A 447 -2.55 -20.68 28.80
N ASP A 448 -3.66 -20.16 29.30
CA ASP A 448 -4.42 -20.78 30.38
C ASP A 448 -4.99 -22.13 29.95
N TYR A 449 -5.42 -22.26 28.69
CA TYR A 449 -5.80 -23.56 28.13
C TYR A 449 -4.62 -24.53 28.10
N CYS A 450 -3.43 -24.09 27.67
CA CYS A 450 -2.21 -24.92 27.71
C CYS A 450 -1.96 -25.45 29.13
N ARG A 451 -1.91 -24.55 30.13
CA ARG A 451 -1.66 -24.89 31.54
C ARG A 451 -2.67 -25.90 32.07
N LYS A 452 -3.96 -25.67 31.81
CA LYS A 452 -5.05 -26.56 32.25
C LYS A 452 -5.00 -27.95 31.65
N ASN A 453 -4.40 -28.11 30.47
CA ASN A 453 -4.34 -29.37 29.74
C ASN A 453 -2.91 -29.97 29.72
N GLY A 454 -2.00 -29.50 30.59
CA GLY A 454 -0.65 -30.07 30.74
C GLY A 454 0.35 -29.67 29.65
N TYR A 455 0.06 -28.67 28.82
CA TYR A 455 0.99 -28.16 27.81
C TYR A 455 1.77 -26.95 28.32
N SER A 456 3.02 -26.81 27.84
CA SER A 456 3.78 -25.57 28.03
C SER A 456 3.07 -24.38 27.34
N PRO A 457 3.01 -23.20 27.97
CA PRO A 457 2.41 -22.01 27.35
C PRO A 457 3.13 -21.62 26.05
N PHE A 458 2.38 -21.48 24.96
CA PHE A 458 2.92 -20.99 23.68
C PHE A 458 3.05 -19.45 23.70
N ASN A 459 4.12 -18.92 23.11
CA ASN A 459 4.53 -17.51 23.19
C ASN A 459 4.48 -16.76 21.84
N SER A 460 4.40 -17.49 20.74
CA SER A 460 4.49 -17.01 19.35
C SER A 460 3.32 -17.49 18.47
N VAL A 461 2.55 -18.47 18.95
CA VAL A 461 1.33 -19.03 18.34
C VAL A 461 0.24 -19.24 19.38
N LEU A 462 -1.01 -19.37 18.94
CA LEU A 462 -2.13 -19.80 19.78
C LEU A 462 -2.30 -21.32 19.77
N PHE A 463 -2.93 -21.86 20.81
CA PHE A 463 -3.25 -23.28 20.90
C PHE A 463 -4.24 -23.67 19.78
N PRO A 464 -3.98 -24.74 19.03
CA PRO A 464 -4.76 -25.07 17.85
C PRO A 464 -6.13 -25.69 18.18
N LYS A 465 -7.14 -25.35 17.38
CA LYS A 465 -8.49 -25.92 17.46
C LYS A 465 -8.61 -27.13 16.53
N VAL A 466 -8.99 -28.27 17.11
CA VAL A 466 -8.95 -29.58 16.44
C VAL A 466 -10.11 -29.81 15.47
N ASN A 467 -11.32 -29.36 15.81
CA ASN A 467 -12.54 -29.77 15.10
C ASN A 467 -12.51 -29.52 13.59
N GLY A 468 -12.04 -28.35 13.14
CA GLY A 468 -12.01 -28.02 11.72
C GLY A 468 -11.01 -28.86 10.93
N PHE A 469 -9.83 -29.11 11.50
CA PHE A 469 -8.82 -29.97 10.89
C PHE A 469 -9.24 -31.44 10.86
N ALA A 470 -9.72 -31.97 11.99
CA ALA A 470 -10.18 -33.35 12.08
C ALA A 470 -11.34 -33.65 11.10
N LEU A 471 -12.29 -32.72 10.98
CA LEU A 471 -13.39 -32.84 10.02
C LEU A 471 -12.87 -32.84 8.57
N ALA A 472 -11.97 -31.93 8.22
CA ALA A 472 -11.40 -31.87 6.88
C ALA A 472 -10.60 -33.14 6.54
N LEU A 473 -9.78 -33.63 7.48
CA LEU A 473 -9.01 -34.85 7.31
C LEU A 473 -9.92 -36.05 7.06
N ASN A 474 -11.01 -36.19 7.82
CA ASN A 474 -11.95 -37.30 7.68
C ASN A 474 -12.68 -37.27 6.33
N GLU A 475 -13.25 -36.13 5.95
CA GLU A 475 -14.03 -36.03 4.70
C GLU A 475 -13.18 -36.08 3.43
N LEU A 476 -11.90 -35.69 3.51
CA LEU A 476 -11.00 -35.62 2.35
C LEU A 476 -10.03 -36.81 2.27
N LYS A 477 -10.03 -37.74 3.24
CA LYS A 477 -9.05 -38.83 3.35
C LYS A 477 -8.81 -39.61 2.06
N GLY A 478 -9.86 -39.90 1.29
CA GLY A 478 -9.76 -40.64 0.03
C GLY A 478 -9.21 -39.84 -1.16
N SER A 479 -9.00 -38.54 -0.99
CA SER A 479 -8.56 -37.61 -2.04
C SER A 479 -7.25 -36.87 -1.71
N LEU A 480 -6.69 -37.07 -0.51
CA LEU A 480 -5.48 -36.40 -0.06
C LEU A 480 -4.25 -37.30 -0.23
N ASP A 481 -3.16 -36.71 -0.69
CA ASP A 481 -1.84 -37.33 -0.75
C ASP A 481 -0.98 -36.98 0.48
N ALA A 482 -1.13 -35.76 1.02
CA ALA A 482 -0.31 -35.26 2.12
C ALA A 482 -1.00 -34.24 3.04
N VAL A 483 -0.40 -34.03 4.21
CA VAL A 483 -0.60 -32.86 5.06
C VAL A 483 0.73 -32.12 5.16
N TYR A 484 0.75 -30.85 4.76
CA TYR A 484 1.92 -29.99 4.91
C TYR A 484 1.78 -29.12 6.15
N ASP A 485 2.71 -29.26 7.07
CA ASP A 485 2.85 -28.41 8.25
C ASP A 485 3.84 -27.28 7.96
N ILE A 486 3.33 -26.05 7.77
CA ILE A 486 4.10 -24.90 7.29
C ILE A 486 4.17 -23.83 8.37
N THR A 487 5.36 -23.39 8.73
CA THR A 487 5.57 -22.28 9.65
C THR A 487 6.05 -21.07 8.88
N ILE A 488 5.27 -19.99 8.91
CA ILE A 488 5.56 -18.72 8.26
C ILE A 488 6.17 -17.77 9.30
N ALA A 489 7.32 -17.19 8.98
CA ALA A 489 7.92 -16.10 9.76
C ALA A 489 8.24 -14.90 8.86
N TYR A 490 7.96 -13.70 9.36
CA TYR A 490 8.20 -12.44 8.65
C TYR A 490 9.43 -11.73 9.23
N GLY A 491 10.38 -11.37 8.37
CA GLY A 491 11.57 -10.61 8.74
C GLY A 491 11.25 -9.28 9.43
N GLN A 492 10.18 -8.60 9.01
CA GLN A 492 9.76 -7.34 9.65
C GLN A 492 9.33 -7.51 11.12
N ALA A 493 8.96 -8.72 11.56
CA ALA A 493 8.60 -8.99 12.96
C ALA A 493 9.82 -9.09 13.88
N SER A 494 11.04 -9.08 13.31
CA SER A 494 12.32 -9.09 14.04
C SER A 494 12.84 -7.69 14.39
N ASP A 495 12.25 -6.62 13.84
CA ASP A 495 12.63 -5.24 14.17
C ASP A 495 12.40 -4.99 15.68
N PRO A 496 13.41 -4.49 16.43
CA PRO A 496 13.29 -4.16 17.85
C PRO A 496 12.10 -3.27 18.20
N LYS A 497 11.68 -2.38 17.29
CA LYS A 497 10.51 -1.50 17.46
C LYS A 497 9.18 -2.20 17.23
N ARG A 498 9.20 -3.37 16.59
CA ARG A 498 8.02 -4.12 16.13
C ARG A 498 8.05 -5.60 16.52
N LEU A 499 8.80 -5.95 17.56
CA LEU A 499 8.97 -7.33 18.04
C LEU A 499 7.64 -8.11 18.01
N ARG A 500 7.65 -9.23 17.29
CA ARG A 500 6.53 -10.18 17.14
C ARG A 500 5.29 -9.62 16.44
N LYS A 501 5.40 -8.52 15.69
CA LYS A 501 4.32 -7.98 14.85
C LYS A 501 4.60 -8.25 13.37
N ALA A 502 3.96 -9.29 12.83
CA ALA A 502 3.93 -9.53 11.40
C ALA A 502 3.35 -8.31 10.65
N PRO A 503 3.84 -8.00 9.43
CA PRO A 503 3.33 -6.89 8.63
C PRO A 503 1.92 -7.21 8.13
N ASN A 504 1.04 -6.22 8.03
CA ASN A 504 -0.20 -6.38 7.27
C ASN A 504 0.07 -6.34 5.76
N MET A 505 -0.92 -6.64 4.90
CA MET A 505 -0.74 -6.67 3.44
C MET A 505 -0.15 -5.39 2.85
N LEU A 506 -0.58 -4.21 3.32
CA LEU A 506 -0.07 -2.92 2.82
C LEU A 506 1.39 -2.71 3.24
N GLU A 507 1.70 -2.98 4.51
CA GLU A 507 3.05 -2.92 5.03
C GLU A 507 3.99 -3.94 4.39
N PHE A 508 3.46 -5.10 4.00
CA PHE A 508 4.25 -6.14 3.33
C PHE A 508 4.65 -5.71 1.92
N VAL A 509 3.73 -5.15 1.13
CA VAL A 509 4.01 -4.72 -0.25
C VAL A 509 4.82 -3.41 -0.27
N CYS A 510 4.43 -2.44 0.55
CA CYS A 510 4.90 -1.05 0.43
C CYS A 510 5.60 -0.51 1.69
N GLY A 511 5.59 -1.24 2.80
CA GLY A 511 6.12 -0.74 4.07
C GLY A 511 7.62 -0.49 4.02
N SER A 512 8.04 0.67 4.52
CA SER A 512 9.45 1.02 4.70
C SER A 512 10.00 0.24 5.90
N GLY A 513 10.95 -0.67 5.68
CA GLY A 513 11.55 -1.46 6.77
C GLY A 513 12.77 -2.25 6.31
N PRO A 514 13.78 -2.42 7.18
CA PRO A 514 14.95 -3.23 6.86
C PRO A 514 14.51 -4.70 6.86
N ARG A 515 14.64 -5.38 5.71
CA ARG A 515 14.38 -6.81 5.49
C ARG A 515 12.90 -7.21 5.37
N ARG A 516 12.33 -7.05 4.16
CA ARG A 516 11.13 -7.77 3.72
C ARG A 516 11.53 -9.20 3.38
N SER A 517 11.75 -10.04 4.39
CA SER A 517 12.02 -11.46 4.18
C SER A 517 10.86 -12.31 4.68
N LEU A 518 10.64 -13.42 4.01
CA LEU A 518 9.61 -14.41 4.33
C LEU A 518 10.30 -15.76 4.46
N HIS A 519 10.07 -16.44 5.57
CA HIS A 519 10.69 -17.70 5.90
C HIS A 519 9.61 -18.76 6.02
N PHE A 520 9.77 -19.85 5.28
CA PHE A 520 8.87 -21.00 5.31
C PHE A 520 9.63 -22.22 5.80
N HIS A 521 9.29 -22.71 6.99
CA HIS A 521 9.73 -24.04 7.42
C HIS A 521 8.63 -25.05 7.12
N ILE A 522 8.95 -26.04 6.29
CA ILE A 522 7.98 -26.97 5.70
C ILE A 522 8.25 -28.36 6.25
N ARG A 523 7.19 -29.05 6.68
CA ARG A 523 7.23 -30.50 6.92
C ARG A 523 6.11 -31.20 6.18
N ARG A 524 6.42 -32.29 5.50
CA ARG A 524 5.46 -33.10 4.76
C ARG A 524 5.14 -34.36 5.55
N PHE A 525 3.85 -34.66 5.70
CA PHE A 525 3.36 -35.93 6.24
C PHE A 525 2.48 -36.60 5.20
N SER A 526 2.71 -37.88 4.92
CA SER A 526 1.73 -38.72 4.24
C SER A 526 0.45 -38.79 5.07
N VAL A 527 -0.71 -38.87 4.42
CA VAL A 527 -2.01 -38.98 5.10
C VAL A 527 -2.06 -40.22 6.00
N SER A 528 -1.34 -41.28 5.63
CA SER A 528 -1.22 -42.51 6.43
C SER A 528 -0.50 -42.31 7.77
N GLU A 529 0.33 -41.27 7.89
CA GLU A 529 1.07 -40.94 9.11
C GLU A 529 0.23 -40.11 10.11
N ILE A 530 -0.91 -39.57 9.66
CA ILE A 530 -1.77 -38.75 10.50
C ILE A 530 -2.73 -39.64 11.30
N PRO A 531 -2.81 -39.47 12.64
CA PRO A 531 -3.76 -40.21 13.46
C PRO A 531 -5.20 -40.02 12.99
N GLN A 532 -6.04 -41.04 13.22
CA GLN A 532 -7.45 -41.02 12.83
C GLN A 532 -8.37 -40.65 14.00
N ASP A 533 -7.99 -41.06 15.22
CA ASP A 533 -8.74 -40.74 16.42
C ASP A 533 -8.65 -39.25 16.76
N LYS A 534 -9.75 -38.66 17.24
CA LYS A 534 -9.86 -37.22 17.47
C LYS A 534 -8.91 -36.73 18.57
N ASP A 535 -8.71 -37.50 19.63
CA ASP A 535 -7.82 -37.13 20.73
C ASP A 535 -6.35 -37.35 20.34
N ALA A 536 -6.07 -38.37 19.54
CA ALA A 536 -4.76 -38.53 18.92
C ALA A 536 -4.42 -37.38 17.95
N ILE A 537 -5.39 -36.93 17.13
CA ILE A 537 -5.24 -35.75 16.26
C ILE A 537 -5.00 -34.49 17.11
N LYS A 538 -5.72 -34.33 18.23
CA LYS A 538 -5.52 -33.20 19.15
C LYS A 538 -4.08 -33.15 19.65
N THR A 539 -3.55 -34.30 20.08
CA THR A 539 -2.18 -34.42 20.59
C THR A 539 -1.17 -34.12 19.49
N TRP A 540 -1.30 -34.76 18.33
CA TRP A 540 -0.44 -34.53 17.16
C TRP A 540 -0.40 -33.05 16.76
N LEU A 541 -1.57 -32.40 16.71
CA LEU A 541 -1.69 -30.99 16.36
C LEU A 541 -1.06 -30.07 17.42
N ALA A 542 -1.24 -30.39 18.70
CA ALA A 542 -0.57 -29.67 19.79
C ALA A 542 0.95 -29.78 19.70
N ASP A 543 1.48 -30.96 19.35
CA ASP A 543 2.92 -31.18 19.16
C ASP A 543 3.46 -30.38 17.96
N ARG A 544 2.73 -30.35 16.83
CA ARG A 544 3.09 -29.49 15.69
C ARG A 544 3.17 -28.04 16.11
N TYR A 545 2.17 -27.53 16.82
CA TYR A 545 2.15 -26.14 17.27
C TYR A 545 3.22 -25.81 18.32
N SER A 546 3.56 -26.77 19.19
CA SER A 546 4.71 -26.65 20.09
C SER A 546 6.02 -26.49 19.32
N ALA A 547 6.22 -27.25 18.23
CA ALA A 547 7.36 -27.09 17.35
C ALA A 547 7.38 -25.73 16.64
N LYS A 548 6.22 -25.25 16.13
CA LYS A 548 6.11 -23.90 15.55
C LYS A 548 6.47 -22.80 16.55
N ASP A 549 6.00 -22.93 17.79
CA ASP A 549 6.27 -21.96 18.84
C ASP A 549 7.77 -21.81 19.10
N LYS A 550 8.46 -22.95 19.20
CA LYS A 550 9.92 -23.00 19.37
C LYS A 550 10.66 -22.38 18.18
N LEU A 551 10.28 -22.72 16.94
CA LEU A 551 10.89 -22.16 15.73
C LEU A 551 10.75 -20.64 15.66
N LEU A 552 9.54 -20.13 15.90
CA LEU A 552 9.27 -18.69 15.88
C LEU A 552 9.96 -17.96 17.04
N PHE A 553 10.05 -18.61 18.20
CA PHE A 553 10.79 -18.08 19.35
C PHE A 553 12.29 -17.99 19.08
N ILE A 554 12.89 -19.02 18.47
CA ILE A 554 14.29 -19.03 18.02
C ILE A 554 14.54 -17.91 17.01
N TYR A 555 13.65 -17.73 16.03
CA TYR A 555 13.78 -16.66 15.03
C TYR A 555 13.82 -15.25 15.65
N VAL A 556 13.02 -15.03 16.70
CA VAL A 556 13.04 -13.77 17.47
C VAL A 556 14.36 -13.61 18.24
N LEU A 557 14.89 -14.69 18.83
CA LEU A 557 16.15 -14.66 19.60
C LEU A 557 17.39 -14.48 18.71
N GLN A 558 17.43 -15.06 17.50
CA GLN A 558 18.53 -14.91 16.54
C GLN A 558 18.78 -13.45 16.13
N ASN A 559 17.79 -12.56 16.28
CA ASN A 559 17.93 -11.13 16.02
C ASN A 559 18.03 -10.27 17.29
N TYR A 560 18.11 -10.86 18.49
CA TYR A 560 18.16 -10.12 19.77
C TYR A 560 19.36 -10.44 20.68
N LEU A 561 20.15 -11.49 20.43
CA LEU A 561 21.21 -11.92 21.37
C LEU A 561 22.54 -12.27 20.67
N ARG A 562 23.45 -11.31 20.64
CA ARG A 562 24.91 -11.53 20.47
C ARG A 562 25.54 -12.41 21.57
N ILE A 563 24.79 -12.82 22.60
CA ILE A 563 25.33 -13.57 23.75
C ILE A 563 25.25 -15.10 23.56
N LEU A 564 24.58 -15.58 22.50
CA LEU A 564 24.62 -16.99 22.04
C LEU A 564 25.50 -17.20 20.79
N GLU A 565 26.26 -16.16 20.36
CA GLU A 565 27.22 -16.24 19.25
C GLU A 565 28.34 -17.28 19.47
N GLN A 566 28.56 -17.72 20.72
CA GLN A 566 29.54 -18.76 21.04
C GLN A 566 28.99 -20.20 20.89
N PHE A 567 27.66 -20.38 20.84
CA PHE A 567 27.05 -21.72 20.69
C PHE A 567 26.65 -22.04 19.23
N TYR A 568 26.60 -21.03 18.36
CA TYR A 568 26.16 -21.15 16.94
C TYR A 568 27.15 -20.51 15.95
N SER A 569 28.45 -20.56 16.22
CA SER A 569 29.48 -19.99 15.35
C SER A 569 29.59 -20.64 13.95
N GLU A 570 28.72 -21.61 13.60
CA GLU A 570 28.64 -22.27 12.28
C GLU A 570 27.47 -21.79 11.39
N GLY A 571 26.50 -21.01 11.92
CA GLY A 571 25.80 -19.99 11.12
C GLY A 571 24.76 -20.35 10.05
N ASP A 572 24.07 -21.49 10.09
CA ASP A 572 22.78 -21.70 9.37
C ASP A 572 21.84 -22.56 10.23
N MET A 573 20.51 -22.40 10.09
CA MET A 573 19.60 -23.48 10.54
C MET A 573 19.96 -24.71 9.69
N PRO A 574 20.27 -25.87 10.28
CA PRO A 574 20.85 -27.01 9.54
C PRO A 574 19.95 -27.55 8.42
N ASP A 575 18.67 -27.18 8.39
CA ASP A 575 17.67 -27.57 7.42
C ASP A 575 17.30 -26.44 6.42
N LEU A 576 18.10 -25.37 6.31
CA LEU A 576 17.94 -24.38 5.24
C LEU A 576 18.19 -25.05 3.88
N VAL A 577 17.19 -24.98 2.99
CA VAL A 577 17.25 -25.61 1.68
C VAL A 577 17.53 -24.61 0.57
N GLU A 578 16.87 -23.45 0.62
CA GLU A 578 17.02 -22.42 -0.40
C GLU A 578 16.94 -21.04 0.26
N LYS A 579 18.01 -20.25 0.11
CA LYS A 579 18.11 -18.88 0.61
C LYS A 579 17.88 -17.91 -0.53
N SER A 580 17.06 -16.88 -0.30
CA SER A 580 16.74 -15.87 -1.32
C SER A 580 16.22 -16.50 -2.62
N ALA A 581 15.25 -17.41 -2.49
CA ALA A 581 14.66 -18.13 -3.60
C ALA A 581 14.20 -17.19 -4.71
N SER A 582 14.31 -17.64 -5.96
CA SER A 582 13.94 -16.84 -7.12
C SER A 582 12.46 -16.43 -7.02
N LEU A 583 12.18 -15.15 -7.28
CA LEU A 583 10.82 -14.65 -7.40
C LEU A 583 10.12 -15.25 -8.61
N SER A 584 8.79 -15.24 -8.57
CA SER A 584 7.95 -15.59 -9.71
C SER A 584 8.39 -14.81 -10.96
N PRO A 585 8.69 -15.49 -12.09
CA PRO A 585 9.18 -14.82 -13.29
C PRO A 585 8.20 -13.75 -13.80
N LEU A 586 8.72 -12.58 -14.17
CA LEU A 586 7.89 -11.49 -14.71
C LEU A 586 7.13 -11.91 -15.98
N CYS A 587 7.69 -12.80 -16.81
CA CYS A 587 7.00 -13.34 -17.97
C CYS A 587 5.71 -14.12 -17.61
N LYS A 588 5.60 -14.63 -16.38
CA LYS A 588 4.41 -15.34 -15.87
C LYS A 588 3.41 -14.37 -15.23
N THR A 589 3.90 -13.39 -14.46
CA THR A 589 3.05 -12.51 -13.63
C THR A 589 2.63 -11.23 -14.34
N LEU A 590 3.52 -10.63 -15.15
CA LEU A 590 3.28 -9.35 -15.81
C LEU A 590 2.16 -9.40 -16.85
N PRO A 591 2.05 -10.42 -17.74
CA PRO A 591 0.95 -10.45 -18.74
C PRO A 591 -0.43 -10.44 -18.10
N ALA A 592 -0.62 -11.20 -17.02
CA ALA A 592 -1.88 -11.23 -16.29
C ALA A 592 -2.17 -9.88 -15.62
N ALA A 593 -1.17 -9.30 -14.93
CA ALA A 593 -1.31 -7.99 -14.32
C ALA A 593 -1.62 -6.88 -15.34
N SER A 594 -0.95 -6.90 -16.50
CA SER A 594 -1.19 -5.97 -17.60
C SER A 594 -2.59 -6.11 -18.19
N LEU A 595 -3.11 -7.34 -18.33
CA LEU A 595 -4.48 -7.57 -18.82
C LEU A 595 -5.53 -6.97 -17.88
N TYR A 596 -5.40 -7.21 -16.56
CA TYR A 596 -6.32 -6.61 -15.59
C TYR A 596 -6.18 -5.09 -15.54
N ALA A 597 -4.95 -4.55 -15.57
CA ALA A 597 -4.72 -3.11 -15.62
C ALA A 597 -5.36 -2.48 -16.86
N ALA A 598 -5.18 -3.08 -18.04
CA ALA A 598 -5.80 -2.63 -19.28
C ALA A 598 -7.34 -2.67 -19.21
N SER A 599 -7.93 -3.69 -18.58
CA SER A 599 -9.38 -3.76 -18.40
C SER A 599 -9.94 -2.65 -17.50
N LEU A 600 -9.21 -2.29 -16.44
CA LEU A 600 -9.59 -1.20 -15.53
C LEU A 600 -9.47 0.16 -16.24
N ILE A 601 -8.38 0.37 -16.98
CA ILE A 601 -8.18 1.57 -17.80
C ILE A 601 -9.28 1.68 -18.87
N ALA A 602 -9.64 0.58 -19.53
CA ALA A 602 -10.69 0.55 -20.53
C ALA A 602 -12.06 0.93 -19.94
N ALA A 603 -12.38 0.48 -18.72
CA ALA A 603 -13.60 0.89 -18.01
C ALA A 603 -13.64 2.40 -17.70
N PHE A 604 -12.47 3.01 -17.50
CA PHE A 604 -12.38 4.46 -17.32
C PHE A 604 -12.52 5.22 -18.65
N LEU A 605 -11.83 4.78 -19.70
CA LEU A 605 -11.74 5.50 -20.98
C LEU A 605 -12.97 5.33 -21.87
N PHE A 606 -13.59 4.14 -21.89
CA PHE A 606 -14.61 3.79 -22.88
C PHE A 606 -15.99 3.52 -22.25
N PRO A 607 -17.09 3.96 -22.88
CA PRO A 607 -18.44 3.86 -22.30
C PRO A 607 -18.96 2.43 -22.22
N ILE A 608 -18.63 1.55 -23.18
CA ILE A 608 -19.12 0.17 -23.20
C ILE A 608 -18.48 -0.66 -22.06
N PRO A 609 -17.14 -0.74 -21.92
CA PRO A 609 -16.51 -1.39 -20.77
C PRO A 609 -16.95 -0.80 -19.43
N ARG A 610 -17.18 0.52 -19.35
CA ARG A 610 -17.73 1.17 -18.14
C ARG A 610 -19.10 0.61 -17.75
N LYS A 611 -20.01 0.45 -18.70
CA LYS A 611 -21.34 -0.13 -18.46
C LYS A 611 -21.23 -1.56 -17.93
N PHE A 612 -20.35 -2.39 -18.52
CA PHE A 612 -20.09 -3.75 -18.04
C PHE A 612 -19.53 -3.75 -16.61
N PHE A 613 -18.52 -2.92 -16.35
CA PHE A 613 -17.93 -2.78 -15.02
C PHE A 613 -18.98 -2.41 -13.95
N VAL A 614 -19.80 -1.39 -14.23
CA VAL A 614 -20.87 -0.95 -13.33
C VAL A 614 -21.93 -2.04 -13.15
N ALA A 615 -22.34 -2.71 -14.23
CA ALA A 615 -23.30 -3.82 -14.16
C ALA A 615 -22.78 -4.98 -13.29
N THR A 616 -21.49 -5.33 -13.41
CA THR A 616 -20.87 -6.34 -12.55
C THR A 616 -20.92 -5.90 -11.08
N VAL A 617 -20.57 -4.66 -10.75
CA VAL A 617 -20.65 -4.16 -9.36
C VAL A 617 -22.09 -4.22 -8.84
N ILE A 618 -23.07 -3.78 -9.63
CA ILE A 618 -24.50 -3.81 -9.29
C ILE A 618 -25.01 -5.24 -9.07
N SER A 619 -24.41 -6.24 -9.71
CA SER A 619 -24.80 -7.65 -9.50
C SER A 619 -24.46 -8.17 -8.09
N SER A 620 -23.53 -7.53 -7.37
CA SER A 620 -22.98 -8.08 -6.13
C SER A 620 -24.02 -8.39 -5.03
N PRO A 621 -25.00 -7.52 -4.71
CA PRO A 621 -26.01 -7.85 -3.72
C PRO A 621 -26.84 -9.08 -4.09
N PHE A 622 -27.13 -9.28 -5.38
CA PHE A 622 -27.84 -10.45 -5.88
C PHE A 622 -27.02 -11.73 -5.73
N LEU A 623 -25.70 -11.66 -5.97
CA LEU A 623 -24.80 -12.79 -5.76
C LEU A 623 -24.69 -13.18 -4.28
N ILE A 624 -24.67 -12.20 -3.38
CA ILE A 624 -24.70 -12.44 -1.93
C ILE A 624 -26.02 -13.10 -1.52
N LEU A 625 -27.15 -12.61 -2.05
CA LEU A 625 -28.47 -13.21 -1.81
C LEU A 625 -28.56 -14.63 -2.36
N TRP A 626 -27.98 -14.89 -3.53
CA TRP A 626 -27.91 -16.23 -4.12
C TRP A 626 -27.19 -17.23 -3.22
N LEU A 627 -26.08 -16.82 -2.58
CA LEU A 627 -25.40 -17.66 -1.59
C LEU A 627 -26.29 -17.96 -0.37
N ARG A 628 -27.11 -16.99 0.09
CA ARG A 628 -28.09 -17.23 1.19
C ARG A 628 -29.07 -18.31 0.81
N ILE A 629 -29.69 -18.18 -0.36
CA ILE A 629 -30.74 -19.09 -0.84
C ILE A 629 -30.20 -20.51 -0.99
N ARG A 630 -28.95 -20.67 -1.45
CA ARG A 630 -28.30 -21.97 -1.60
C ARG A 630 -27.94 -22.65 -0.27
N ASN A 631 -28.20 -22.02 0.88
CA ASN A 631 -27.68 -22.45 2.19
C ASN A 631 -26.18 -22.76 2.11
N ALA A 632 -25.45 -21.93 1.36
CA ALA A 632 -24.01 -22.05 1.16
C ALA A 632 -23.21 -21.98 2.48
N TYR A 633 -23.84 -21.45 3.52
CA TYR A 633 -23.30 -21.27 4.85
C TYR A 633 -24.29 -21.64 5.93
#